data_AF-A0A4S2GYT9-F1
#
_entry.id   AF-A0A4S2GYT9-F1
#
_cell.length_a   1.000
_cell.length_b   1.000
_cell.length_c   1.000
_cell.angle_alpha   90.00
_cell.angle_beta   90.00
_cell.angle_gamma   90.00
#
_symmetry.space_group_name_H-M   'P 1'
#
loop_
_entity.id
_entity.type
_entity.pdbx_description
1 polymer ?
#
loop_
_entity_poly.entity_id
_entity_poly.type
_entity_poly.pdbx_seq_one_letter_code
_entity_poly.pdbx_strand_id
1 'polypeptide(L)'
;MLDTQTLFVALIPVLLAGLVAHIANSQIHRNSIALRWWGWGMMAQALGVVAIAGHEALPFFLAVLVGTAGLVGGQFMILQGMAVFSRLEVARAYYLTAGALSLAGVSFFTLAENSAPARFLVISAALIAAGRDRTCLSEADGAHRRGPSPLAVAR
;
A
#
# COMPACT_ATOMS: atom_id res chain seq x y z
N MET A 1 16.82 22.14 -5.74
CA MET A 1 15.87 21.09 -6.14
C MET A 1 16.63 19.79 -6.22
N LEU A 2 16.17 18.73 -5.55
CA LEU A 2 16.70 17.38 -5.80
C LEU A 2 16.26 16.98 -7.21
N ASP A 3 17.22 16.63 -8.05
CA ASP A 3 16.97 16.00 -9.35
C ASP A 3 16.22 14.67 -9.12
N THR A 4 15.26 14.35 -9.98
CA THR A 4 14.56 13.06 -10.06
C THR A 4 15.52 11.87 -9.92
N GLN A 5 16.71 11.92 -10.55
CA GLN A 5 17.75 10.90 -10.40
C GLN A 5 18.22 10.75 -8.95
N THR A 6 18.46 11.86 -8.25
CA THR A 6 18.89 11.84 -6.85
C THR A 6 17.78 11.28 -5.94
N LEU A 7 16.52 11.56 -6.23
CA LEU A 7 15.37 10.98 -5.52
C LEU A 7 15.33 9.45 -5.69
N PHE A 8 15.51 8.95 -6.91
CA PHE A 8 15.56 7.51 -7.18
C PHE A 8 16.72 6.83 -6.44
N VAL A 9 17.91 7.42 -6.48
CA VAL A 9 19.08 6.90 -5.76
C VAL A 9 18.82 6.85 -4.25
N ALA A 10 18.16 7.86 -3.68
CA ALA A 10 17.79 7.87 -2.26
C ALA A 10 16.71 6.83 -1.89
N LEU A 11 15.86 6.44 -2.84
CA LEU A 11 14.81 5.43 -2.62
C LEU A 11 15.33 3.99 -2.69
N ILE A 12 16.42 3.73 -3.41
CA ILE A 12 16.98 2.38 -3.56
C ILE A 12 17.28 1.71 -2.20
N PRO A 13 17.98 2.35 -1.24
CA PRO A 13 18.24 1.74 0.07
C PRO A 13 16.95 1.39 0.84
N VAL A 14 15.92 2.23 0.74
CA VAL A 14 14.63 2.01 1.41
C VAL A 14 13.91 0.80 0.80
N LEU A 15 13.91 0.69 -0.53
CA LEU A 15 13.33 -0.45 -1.24
C LEU A 15 14.07 -1.75 -0.92
N LEU A 16 15.41 -1.71 -0.88
CA LEU A 16 16.23 -2.86 -0.50
C LEU A 16 15.98 -3.28 0.96
N ALA A 17 15.89 -2.34 1.89
CA ALA A 17 15.55 -2.63 3.28
C ALA A 17 14.17 -3.28 3.41
N GLY A 18 13.16 -2.76 2.69
CA GLY A 18 11.82 -3.34 2.63
C GLY A 18 11.82 -4.76 2.06
N LEU A 19 12.59 -5.01 1.00
CA LEU A 19 12.74 -6.33 0.40
C LEU A 19 13.42 -7.33 1.36
N VAL A 20 14.50 -6.93 2.02
CA VAL A 20 15.19 -7.77 3.02
C VAL A 20 14.25 -8.10 4.17
N ALA A 21 13.51 -7.12 4.70
CA ALA A 21 12.51 -7.35 5.74
C ALA A 21 11.41 -8.30 5.27
N HIS A 22 10.94 -8.17 4.03
CA HIS A 22 9.95 -9.08 3.46
C HIS A 22 10.49 -10.51 3.34
N ILE A 23 11.71 -10.70 2.84
CA ILE A 23 12.36 -12.01 2.71
C ILE A 23 12.53 -12.64 4.10
N ALA A 24 13.09 -11.91 5.07
CA ALA A 24 13.25 -12.39 6.44
C ALA A 24 11.91 -12.82 7.05
N ASN A 25 10.88 -11.98 6.93
CA ASN A 25 9.55 -12.28 7.45
C ASN A 25 8.91 -13.48 6.74
N SER A 26 9.12 -13.65 5.44
CA SER A 26 8.61 -14.82 4.69
C SER A 26 9.25 -16.13 5.13
N GLN A 27 10.51 -16.10 5.58
CA GLN A 27 11.18 -17.28 6.13
C GLN A 27 10.63 -17.68 7.50
N ILE A 28 10.29 -16.69 8.33
CA ILE A 28 9.74 -16.90 9.68
C ILE A 28 8.27 -17.33 9.61
N HIS A 29 7.46 -16.64 8.80
CA HIS A 29 6.01 -16.83 8.72
C HIS A 29 5.62 -17.48 7.39
N ARG A 30 6.15 -18.67 7.13
CA ARG A 30 5.81 -19.46 5.93
C ARG A 30 4.28 -19.63 5.84
N ASN A 31 3.71 -19.33 4.68
CA ASN A 31 2.26 -19.34 4.39
C ASN A 31 1.40 -18.22 5.02
N SER A 32 1.98 -17.16 5.56
CA SER A 32 1.20 -16.02 6.06
C SER A 32 0.50 -15.25 4.94
N ILE A 33 -0.82 -15.11 5.07
CA ILE A 33 -1.66 -14.31 4.16
C ILE A 33 -1.25 -12.83 4.21
N ALA A 34 -0.88 -12.31 5.39
CA ALA A 34 -0.41 -10.94 5.55
C ALA A 34 0.84 -10.65 4.70
N LEU A 35 1.79 -11.60 4.68
CA LEU A 35 2.98 -11.49 3.85
C LEU A 35 2.66 -11.51 2.36
N ARG A 36 1.69 -12.32 1.92
CA ARG A 36 1.25 -12.30 0.52
C ARG A 36 0.72 -10.91 0.12
N TRP A 37 -0.15 -10.31 0.93
CA TRP A 37 -0.64 -8.95 0.70
C TRP A 37 0.50 -7.92 0.63
N TRP A 38 1.48 -8.05 1.52
CA TRP A 38 2.67 -7.19 1.51
C TRP A 38 3.47 -7.32 0.22
N GLY A 39 3.70 -8.55 -0.25
CA GLY A 39 4.41 -8.84 -1.50
C GLY A 39 3.68 -8.30 -2.73
N TRP A 40 2.36 -8.55 -2.83
CA TRP A 40 1.53 -7.99 -3.90
C TRP A 40 1.53 -6.47 -3.90
N GLY A 41 1.49 -5.85 -2.72
CA GLY A 41 1.53 -4.40 -2.60
C GLY A 41 2.86 -3.81 -3.06
N MET A 42 3.98 -4.43 -2.71
CA MET A 42 5.31 -4.03 -3.20
C MET A 42 5.42 -4.18 -4.73
N MET A 43 4.90 -5.28 -5.29
CA MET A 43 4.87 -5.47 -6.75
C MET A 43 4.00 -4.41 -7.45
N ALA A 44 2.82 -4.10 -6.91
CA ALA A 44 1.94 -3.08 -7.46
C ALA A 44 2.60 -1.69 -7.45
N GLN A 45 3.31 -1.33 -6.37
CA GLN A 45 4.07 -0.07 -6.33
C GLN A 45 5.20 -0.06 -7.35
N ALA A 46 5.96 -1.15 -7.46
CA ALA A 46 7.05 -1.25 -8.44
C ALA A 46 6.55 -1.10 -9.88
N LEU A 47 5.44 -1.77 -10.23
CA LEU A 47 4.78 -1.62 -11.53
C LEU A 47 4.29 -0.18 -11.74
N GLY A 48 3.74 0.45 -10.70
CA GLY A 48 3.33 1.85 -10.75
C GLY A 48 4.49 2.80 -11.05
N VAL A 49 5.63 2.62 -10.38
CA VAL A 49 6.86 3.40 -10.63
C VAL A 49 7.36 3.18 -12.06
N VAL A 50 7.42 1.92 -12.52
CA VAL A 50 7.86 1.59 -13.88
C VAL A 50 6.95 2.21 -14.93
N ALA A 51 5.62 2.21 -14.71
CA ALA A 51 4.68 2.84 -15.63
C ALA A 51 4.92 4.36 -15.76
N ILE A 52 5.18 5.04 -14.64
CA ILE A 52 5.46 6.50 -14.64
C ILE A 52 6.82 6.79 -15.28
N ALA A 53 7.85 6.02 -14.93
CA ALA A 53 9.19 6.20 -15.49
C ALA A 53 9.20 5.91 -17.00
N GLY A 54 8.49 4.86 -17.43
CA GLY A 54 8.37 4.44 -18.82
C GLY A 54 7.29 5.17 -19.63
N HIS A 55 6.91 6.39 -19.24
CA HIS A 55 5.90 7.18 -19.95
C HIS A 55 6.26 7.52 -21.41
N GLU A 56 7.51 7.31 -21.83
CA GLU A 56 7.91 7.42 -23.25
C GLU A 56 7.41 6.23 -24.08
N ALA A 57 7.16 5.07 -23.45
CA ALA A 57 6.70 3.85 -24.11
C ALA A 57 5.17 3.67 -24.07
N LEU A 58 4.45 4.51 -23.31
CA LEU A 58 2.99 4.45 -23.13
C LEU A 58 2.38 5.85 -23.33
N PRO A 59 1.12 5.98 -23.78
CA PRO A 59 0.44 7.26 -23.76
C PRO A 59 0.51 7.87 -22.35
N PHE A 60 0.91 9.15 -22.24
CA PHE A 60 1.15 9.82 -20.95
C PHE A 60 0.01 9.63 -19.95
N PHE A 61 -1.24 9.77 -20.40
CA PHE A 61 -2.42 9.57 -19.55
C PHE A 61 -2.50 8.14 -18.99
N LEU A 62 -2.16 7.13 -19.80
CA LEU A 62 -2.16 5.73 -19.38
C LEU A 62 -1.02 5.45 -18.39
N ALA A 63 0.17 5.98 -18.66
CA ALA A 63 1.32 5.89 -17.77
C ALA A 63 1.00 6.47 -16.38
N VAL A 64 0.37 7.64 -16.34
CA VAL A 64 -0.08 8.28 -15.09
C VAL A 64 -1.16 7.45 -14.41
N LEU A 65 -2.18 7.00 -15.13
CA LEU A 65 -3.30 6.27 -14.54
C LEU A 65 -2.84 4.94 -13.93
N VAL A 66 -2.12 4.13 -14.71
CA VAL A 66 -1.56 2.85 -14.24
C VAL A 66 -0.56 3.08 -13.12
N GLY A 67 0.29 4.10 -13.29
CA GLY A 67 1.25 4.54 -12.28
C GLY A 67 0.61 4.82 -10.94
N THR A 68 -0.39 5.68 -10.94
CA THR A 68 -1.12 6.12 -9.76
C THR A 68 -1.89 4.96 -9.12
N ALA A 69 -2.58 4.16 -9.93
CA ALA A 69 -3.32 3.01 -9.45
C ALA A 69 -2.39 1.98 -8.79
N GLY A 70 -1.21 1.74 -9.37
CA GLY A 70 -0.19 0.85 -8.80
C GLY A 70 0.37 1.37 -7.48
N LEU A 71 0.69 2.68 -7.40
CA LEU A 71 1.20 3.31 -6.18
C LEU A 71 0.17 3.27 -5.04
N VAL A 72 -1.04 3.75 -5.29
CA VAL A 72 -2.12 3.82 -4.28
C VAL A 72 -2.62 2.42 -3.93
N GLY A 73 -2.88 1.58 -4.93
CA GLY A 73 -3.31 0.19 -4.72
C GLY A 73 -2.28 -0.62 -3.96
N GLY A 74 -0.99 -0.42 -4.26
CA GLY A 74 0.09 -1.08 -3.53
C GLY A 74 0.18 -0.67 -2.06
N GLN A 75 -0.01 0.61 -1.75
CA GLN A 75 -0.13 1.11 -0.37
C GLN A 75 -1.30 0.44 0.38
N PHE A 76 -2.47 0.32 -0.27
CA PHE A 76 -3.64 -0.34 0.34
C PHE A 76 -3.45 -1.84 0.56
N MET A 77 -2.81 -2.54 -0.37
CA MET A 77 -2.45 -3.95 -0.18
C MET A 77 -1.48 -4.12 0.99
N ILE A 78 -0.49 -3.23 1.12
CA ILE A 78 0.43 -3.23 2.25
C ILE A 78 -0.31 -3.01 3.57
N LEU A 79 -1.18 -2.01 3.62
CA LEU A 79 -1.99 -1.71 4.81
C LEU A 79 -2.90 -2.90 5.17
N GLN A 80 -3.55 -3.52 4.20
CA GLN A 80 -4.34 -4.72 4.41
C GLN A 80 -3.49 -5.86 4.98
N GLY A 81 -2.27 -6.05 4.48
CA GLY A 81 -1.32 -7.02 5.03
C GLY A 81 -1.00 -6.75 6.50
N MET A 82 -0.71 -5.49 6.85
CA MET A 82 -0.46 -5.06 8.22
C MET A 82 -1.68 -5.28 9.13
N ALA A 83 -2.88 -4.96 8.64
CA ALA A 83 -4.12 -5.15 9.38
C ALA A 83 -4.39 -6.64 9.66
N VAL A 84 -4.24 -7.50 8.63
CA VAL A 84 -4.36 -8.96 8.76
C VAL A 84 -3.33 -9.51 9.74
N PHE A 85 -2.09 -9.01 9.71
CA PHE A 85 -1.04 -9.42 10.64
C PHE A 85 -1.39 -9.06 12.09
N SER A 86 -1.90 -7.85 12.31
CA SER A 86 -2.30 -7.33 13.63
C SER A 86 -3.69 -7.79 14.08
N ARG A 87 -4.40 -8.59 13.27
CA ARG A 87 -5.81 -9.00 13.51
C ARG A 87 -6.77 -7.82 13.68
N LEU A 88 -6.48 -6.73 12.99
CA LEU A 88 -7.33 -5.54 12.94
C LEU A 88 -8.12 -5.54 11.63
N GLU A 89 -9.27 -4.90 11.65
CA GLU A 89 -10.03 -4.59 10.45
C GLU A 89 -9.91 -3.11 10.13
N VAL A 90 -9.64 -2.81 8.86
CA VAL A 90 -9.62 -1.45 8.35
C VAL A 90 -11.00 -1.15 7.77
N ALA A 91 -11.66 -0.11 8.28
CA ALA A 91 -12.97 0.29 7.82
C ALA A 91 -12.96 0.60 6.31
N ARG A 92 -13.98 0.16 5.57
CA ARG A 92 -14.11 0.48 4.14
C ARG A 92 -14.08 1.99 3.85
N ALA A 93 -14.60 2.78 4.79
CA ALA A 93 -14.57 4.23 4.72
C ALA A 93 -13.14 4.78 4.61
N TYR A 94 -12.16 4.18 5.31
CA TYR A 94 -10.74 4.55 5.21
C TYR A 94 -10.23 4.39 3.77
N TYR A 95 -10.48 3.24 3.14
CA TYR A 95 -10.01 2.99 1.78
C TYR A 95 -10.65 3.96 0.77
N LEU A 96 -11.93 4.28 0.97
CA LEU A 96 -12.63 5.23 0.11
C LEU A 96 -12.09 6.66 0.28
N THR A 97 -11.92 7.13 1.52
CA THR A 97 -11.43 8.49 1.77
C THR A 97 -9.97 8.64 1.36
N ALA A 98 -9.09 7.73 1.79
CA ALA A 98 -7.69 7.74 1.38
C ALA A 98 -7.54 7.60 -0.13
N GLY A 99 -8.38 6.76 -0.76
CA GLY A 99 -8.33 6.49 -2.19
C GLY A 99 -8.75 7.70 -3.00
N ALA A 100 -9.87 8.31 -2.63
CA ALA A 100 -10.37 9.52 -3.27
C ALA A 100 -9.38 10.69 -3.13
N LEU A 101 -8.86 10.93 -1.92
CA LEU A 101 -7.87 11.98 -1.68
C LEU A 101 -6.56 11.75 -2.45
N SER A 102 -6.08 10.50 -2.47
CA SER A 102 -4.88 10.14 -3.21
C SER A 102 -5.08 10.34 -4.72
N LEU A 103 -6.19 9.87 -5.28
CA LEU A 103 -6.49 10.02 -6.70
C LEU A 103 -6.66 11.50 -7.09
N ALA A 104 -7.40 12.28 -6.29
CA ALA A 104 -7.59 13.70 -6.54
C ALA A 104 -6.27 14.48 -6.47
N GLY A 105 -5.49 14.26 -5.41
CA GLY A 105 -4.19 14.91 -5.23
C GLY A 105 -3.21 14.55 -6.33
N VAL A 106 -3.11 13.26 -6.67
CA VAL A 106 -2.21 12.82 -7.75
C VAL A 106 -2.65 13.35 -9.10
N SER A 107 -3.95 13.38 -9.39
CA SER A 107 -4.47 13.98 -10.64
C SER A 107 -4.12 15.46 -10.72
N PHE A 108 -4.27 16.20 -9.61
CA PHE A 108 -3.89 17.61 -9.54
C PHE A 108 -2.39 17.81 -9.80
N PHE A 109 -1.50 17.12 -9.07
CA PHE A 109 -0.05 17.16 -9.29
C PHE A 109 0.42 16.41 -10.55
N THR A 110 -0.51 15.90 -11.35
CA THR A 110 -0.21 15.44 -12.71
C THR A 110 -0.49 16.53 -13.72
N LEU A 111 -1.68 17.13 -13.62
CA LEU A 111 -2.17 18.05 -14.63
C LEU A 111 -1.71 19.49 -14.41
N ALA A 112 -1.60 19.94 -13.16
CA ALA A 112 -1.26 21.33 -12.82
C ALA A 112 0.24 21.54 -12.64
N GLU A 113 0.89 20.66 -11.88
CA GLU A 113 2.31 20.79 -11.52
C GLU A 113 2.92 19.40 -11.54
N ASN A 114 3.50 19.00 -12.69
CA ASN A 114 4.03 17.67 -12.99
C ASN A 114 5.24 17.30 -12.09
N SER A 115 5.00 17.14 -10.80
CA SER A 115 5.99 16.91 -9.76
C SER A 115 5.77 15.54 -9.14
N ALA A 116 6.64 14.58 -9.48
CA ALA A 116 6.60 13.25 -8.89
C ALA A 116 6.70 13.27 -7.35
N PRO A 117 7.60 14.07 -6.71
CA PRO A 117 7.65 14.18 -5.26
C PRO A 117 6.33 14.66 -4.64
N ALA A 118 5.67 15.64 -5.26
CA ALA A 118 4.40 16.17 -4.75
C ALA A 118 3.29 15.11 -4.74
N ARG A 119 3.25 14.25 -5.77
CA ARG A 119 2.34 13.10 -5.82
C ARG A 119 2.58 12.11 -4.70
N PHE A 120 3.84 11.79 -4.38
CA PHE A 120 4.15 10.91 -3.25
C PHE A 120 3.75 11.53 -1.90
N LEU A 121 3.99 12.82 -1.73
CA LEU A 121 3.62 13.55 -0.52
C LEU A 121 2.11 13.59 -0.33
N VAL A 122 1.34 13.84 -1.39
CA VAL A 122 -0.13 13.90 -1.27
C VAL A 122 -0.73 12.52 -0.98
N ILE A 123 -0.22 11.44 -1.58
CA ILE A 123 -0.65 10.07 -1.25
C ILE A 123 -0.36 9.78 0.24
N SER A 124 0.85 10.09 0.71
CA SER A 124 1.25 9.87 2.10
C SER A 124 0.37 10.68 3.07
N ALA A 125 0.13 11.96 2.75
CA ALA A 125 -0.73 12.84 3.54
C ALA A 125 -2.18 12.34 3.56
N ALA A 126 -2.70 11.86 2.43
CA ALA A 126 -4.05 11.29 2.33
C ALA A 126 -4.22 10.06 3.22
N LEU A 127 -3.24 9.14 3.21
CA LEU A 127 -3.24 7.94 4.06
C LEU A 127 -3.21 8.29 5.56
N ILE A 128 -2.38 9.26 5.94
CA ILE A 128 -2.26 9.74 7.33
C ILE A 128 -3.55 10.45 7.76
N ALA A 129 -4.08 11.33 6.92
CA ALA A 129 -5.29 12.09 7.21
C ALA A 129 -6.51 11.16 7.36
N ALA A 130 -6.66 10.17 6.48
CA ALA A 130 -7.71 9.17 6.58
C ALA A 130 -7.57 8.30 7.84
N GLY A 131 -6.33 8.04 8.30
CA GLY A 131 -6.05 7.20 9.46
C GLY A 131 -6.20 7.90 10.80
N ARG A 132 -6.34 9.23 10.79
CA ARG A 132 -6.48 10.04 12.00
C ARG A 132 -7.86 9.86 12.66
N ASP A 133 -8.85 9.39 11.91
CA ASP A 133 -10.16 9.07 12.43
C ASP A 133 -10.10 7.73 13.20
N ARG A 134 -10.28 7.79 14.53
CA ARG A 134 -10.16 6.63 15.43
C ARG A 134 -11.20 5.54 15.15
N THR A 135 -12.21 5.84 14.34
CA THR A 135 -13.24 4.89 13.91
C THR A 135 -12.76 3.91 12.83
N CYS A 136 -11.58 4.13 12.24
CA CYS A 136 -11.09 3.31 11.13
C CYS A 136 -10.52 1.95 11.51
N LEU A 137 -10.16 1.75 12.79
CA LEU A 137 -9.62 0.49 13.30
C LEU A 137 -10.59 -0.07 14.33
N SER A 138 -11.30 -1.12 13.95
CA SER A 138 -12.04 -1.95 14.90
C SER A 138 -11.17 -3.16 15.23
N GLU A 139 -11.14 -3.56 16.49
CA GLU A 139 -10.77 -4.94 16.79
C GLU A 139 -11.77 -5.84 16.07
N ALA A 140 -11.27 -6.90 15.43
CA ALA A 140 -12.10 -7.92 14.80
C ALA A 140 -12.84 -8.69 15.90
N ASP A 141 -13.93 -8.10 16.40
CA ASP A 141 -14.65 -8.60 17.56
C ASP A 141 -15.36 -9.93 17.18
N GLY A 142 -14.85 -11.03 17.70
CA GLY A 142 -15.65 -12.21 18.06
C GLY A 142 -16.09 -13.21 16.99
N ALA A 143 -15.88 -13.02 15.69
CA ALA A 143 -16.42 -13.98 14.68
C ALA A 143 -15.68 -15.33 14.59
N HIS A 144 -14.51 -15.49 15.25
CA HIS A 144 -13.78 -16.77 15.29
C HIS A 144 -13.83 -17.51 16.65
N ARG A 145 -14.67 -17.07 17.60
CA ARG A 145 -14.90 -17.77 18.88
C ARG A 145 -16.01 -18.84 18.86
N ARG A 146 -16.24 -19.52 17.72
CA ARG A 146 -17.02 -20.78 17.66
C ARG A 146 -16.43 -21.78 16.66
N GLY A 147 -15.13 -22.05 16.74
CA GLY A 147 -14.63 -23.37 16.35
C GLY A 147 -14.86 -24.32 17.53
N PRO A 148 -15.44 -25.53 17.34
CA PRO A 148 -15.61 -26.47 18.44
C PRO A 148 -14.25 -26.74 19.09
N SER A 149 -14.23 -26.70 20.42
CA SER A 149 -13.06 -27.06 21.21
C SER A 149 -12.52 -28.42 20.72
N PRO A 150 -11.21 -28.56 20.44
CA PRO A 150 -10.62 -29.85 20.07
C PRO A 150 -10.74 -30.92 21.18
N LEU A 151 -11.28 -30.57 22.35
CA LEU A 151 -11.60 -31.50 23.44
C LEU A 151 -12.97 -32.18 23.30
N ALA A 152 -13.77 -31.88 22.28
CA ALA A 152 -15.09 -32.49 22.06
C ALA A 152 -15.08 -33.74 21.14
N VAL A 153 -13.91 -34.16 20.63
CA VAL A 153 -13.78 -35.33 19.72
C VAL A 153 -13.22 -36.57 20.43
N ALA A 154 -13.13 -36.55 21.76
CA ALA A 154 -12.68 -37.68 22.56
C ALA A 154 -13.67 -38.03 23.67
N ARG A 155 -14.88 -38.46 23.30
CA ARG A 155 -15.75 -39.36 24.09
C ARG A 155 -16.56 -40.25 23.17
#